data_AF-A0A925LH51-F1
#
_entry.id   AF-A0A925LH51-F1
#
_cell.length_a   1.000
_cell.length_b   1.000
_cell.length_c   1.000
_cell.angle_alpha   90.00
_cell.angle_beta   90.00
_cell.angle_gamma   90.00
#
_symmetry.space_group_name_H-M   'P 1'
#
loop_
_entity.id
_entity.type
_entity.pdbx_description
1 polymer ?
#
loop_
_entity_poly.entity_id
_entity_poly.type
_entity_poly.pdbx_seq_one_letter_code
_entity_poly.pdbx_strand_id
1 'polypeptide(L)'
;MVEIQFEADTSISGILLYDGAVSEDQLSTVQIEFSNGRTISKMEFINVPGEPSIANFEPMKVKWIKIRNNDPNKTSGALSEIILQ
;
A
#
# COMPACT_ATOMS: atom_id res chain seq x y z
N MET A 1 7.74 -5.61 4.40
CA MET A 1 6.77 -4.71 5.08
C MET A 1 7.31 -3.30 4.98
N VAL A 2 6.46 -2.34 4.63
CA VAL A 2 6.78 -0.91 4.65
C VAL A 2 5.91 -0.25 5.73
N GLU A 3 6.50 0.64 6.52
CA GLU A 3 5.80 1.46 7.50
C GLU A 3 6.12 2.93 7.24
N ILE A 4 5.07 3.75 7.15
CA ILE A 4 5.18 5.21 7.00
C ILE A 4 4.65 5.81 8.29
N GLN A 5 5.44 6.65 8.95
CA GLN A 5 5.05 7.39 10.15
C GLN A 5 4.92 8.89 9.83
N PHE A 6 3.92 9.54 10.42
CA PHE A 6 3.71 10.98 10.32
C PHE A 6 4.04 11.65 11.65
N GLU A 7 4.63 12.84 11.59
CA GLU A 7 4.94 13.69 12.76
C GLU A 7 3.68 14.12 13.53
N ALA A 8 2.53 14.18 12.85
CA ALA A 8 1.23 14.54 13.42
C ALA A 8 0.08 13.77 12.74
N ASP A 9 -1.11 13.81 13.33
CA ASP A 9 -2.32 13.22 12.74
C ASP A 9 -2.55 13.79 11.32
N THR A 10 -2.43 12.92 10.32
CA THR A 10 -2.53 13.27 8.90
C THR A 10 -3.84 12.73 8.35
N SER A 11 -4.60 13.58 7.66
CA SER A 11 -5.81 13.18 6.96
C SER A 11 -5.45 12.58 5.61
N ILE A 12 -5.91 11.36 5.34
CA ILE A 12 -5.76 10.68 4.06
C ILE A 12 -7.10 10.10 3.61
N SER A 13 -7.26 9.98 2.31
CA SER A 13 -8.45 9.50 1.60
C SER A 13 -8.11 8.51 0.48
N GLY A 14 -6.84 8.38 0.12
CA GLY A 14 -6.41 7.41 -0.89
C GLY A 14 -4.95 7.02 -0.76
N ILE A 15 -4.63 5.85 -1.33
CA ILE A 15 -3.26 5.37 -1.51
C ILE A 15 -3.10 4.87 -2.93
N LEU A 16 -2.02 5.33 -3.58
CA LEU A 16 -1.56 4.80 -4.85
C LEU A 16 -0.25 4.05 -4.61
N LEU A 17 -0.17 2.83 -5.11
CA LEU A 17 1.01 1.98 -5.00
C LEU A 17 1.50 1.61 -6.40
N TYR A 18 2.76 1.94 -6.67
CA TYR A 18 3.44 1.53 -7.90
C TYR A 18 4.33 0.34 -7.61
N ASP A 19 4.20 -0.70 -8.43
CA ASP A 19 5.04 -1.89 -8.34
C ASP A 19 6.44 -1.63 -8.92
N GLY A 20 7.40 -2.46 -8.54
CA GLY A 20 8.71 -2.50 -9.15
C GLY A 20 8.66 -2.99 -10.61
N ALA A 21 9.59 -2.53 -11.44
CA ALA A 21 9.69 -2.97 -12.83
C ALA A 21 10.18 -4.42 -13.01
N VAL A 22 10.64 -5.07 -11.93
CA VAL A 22 11.22 -6.42 -11.96
C VAL A 22 10.13 -7.46 -11.76
N SER A 23 9.90 -8.32 -12.75
CA SER A 23 8.78 -9.29 -12.78
C SER A 23 8.78 -10.30 -11.63
N GLU A 24 9.96 -10.67 -11.14
CA GLU A 24 10.11 -11.67 -10.07
C GLU A 24 9.55 -11.16 -8.73
N ASP A 25 9.74 -9.87 -8.45
CA ASP A 25 9.33 -9.20 -7.21
C ASP A 25 7.98 -8.46 -7.33
N GLN A 26 7.21 -8.71 -8.39
CA GLN A 26 5.91 -8.06 -8.55
C GLN A 26 4.96 -8.47 -7.43
N LEU A 27 4.32 -7.50 -6.78
CA LEU A 27 3.29 -7.82 -5.81
C LEU A 27 2.02 -8.25 -6.54
N SER A 28 1.27 -9.19 -5.96
CA SER A 28 -0.06 -9.55 -6.46
C SER A 28 -1.14 -8.93 -5.57
N THR A 29 -0.91 -8.98 -4.24
CA THR A 29 -1.84 -8.47 -3.26
C THR A 29 -1.10 -7.87 -2.07
N VAL A 30 -1.66 -6.82 -1.51
CA VAL A 30 -1.21 -6.27 -0.23
C VAL A 30 -2.35 -6.13 0.75
N GLN A 31 -1.96 -6.08 2.02
CA GLN A 31 -2.80 -5.61 3.10
C GLN A 31 -2.27 -4.28 3.61
N ILE A 32 -3.18 -3.36 3.92
CA ILE A 32 -2.87 -2.04 4.45
C ILE A 32 -3.52 -1.89 5.81
N GLU A 33 -2.74 -1.57 6.82
CA GLU A 33 -3.20 -1.29 8.18
C GLU A 33 -2.95 0.17 8.52
N PHE A 34 -3.89 0.76 9.24
CA PHE A 34 -3.86 2.17 9.61
C PHE A 34 -3.84 2.33 11.13
N SER A 35 -3.20 3.39 11.63
CA SER A 35 -3.10 3.63 13.07
C SER A 35 -4.41 3.80 13.82
N ASN A 36 -5.50 4.08 13.11
CA ASN A 36 -6.85 4.21 13.67
C ASN A 36 -7.58 2.86 13.80
N GLY A 37 -6.91 1.75 13.49
CA GLY A 37 -7.46 0.40 13.56
C GLY A 37 -8.16 -0.08 12.29
N ARG A 38 -8.34 0.78 11.28
CA ARG A 38 -8.88 0.36 9.98
C ARG A 38 -7.86 -0.54 9.27
N THR A 39 -8.37 -1.47 8.47
CA THR A 39 -7.56 -2.35 7.62
C THR A 39 -8.22 -2.51 6.25
N ILE A 40 -7.42 -2.43 5.18
CA ILE A 40 -7.78 -2.94 3.86
C ILE A 40 -7.12 -4.32 3.77
N SER A 41 -7.91 -5.38 3.95
CA SER A 41 -7.41 -6.74 4.08
C SER A 41 -6.81 -7.29 2.78
N LYS A 42 -7.27 -6.78 1.63
CA LYS A 42 -6.77 -7.19 0.33
C LYS A 42 -6.95 -6.05 -0.66
N MET A 43 -5.83 -5.64 -1.26
CA MET A 43 -5.77 -4.76 -2.41
C MET A 43 -5.00 -5.50 -3.49
N GLU A 44 -5.62 -5.71 -4.64
CA GLU A 44 -4.97 -6.32 -5.81
C GLU A 44 -4.02 -5.32 -6.46
N PHE A 45 -2.88 -5.82 -6.92
CA PHE A 45 -1.95 -5.04 -7.72
C PHE A 45 -2.26 -5.13 -9.21
N ILE A 46 -2.17 -3.98 -9.88
CA ILE A 46 -2.12 -3.87 -11.32
C ILE A 46 -0.65 -3.97 -11.72
N ASN A 47 -0.25 -5.12 -12.28
CA ASN A 47 1.12 -5.38 -12.71
C ASN A 47 1.40 -4.80 -14.10
N VAL A 48 1.00 -3.54 -14.31
CA VAL A 48 1.25 -2.78 -15.53
C VAL A 48 2.31 -1.73 -15.22
N PRO A 49 3.48 -1.79 -15.86
CA PRO A 49 4.55 -0.81 -15.62
C PRO A 49 4.05 0.63 -15.77
N GLY A 50 4.25 1.43 -14.72
CA GLY A 50 3.86 2.84 -14.69
C GLY A 50 2.40 3.11 -14.32
N GLU A 51 1.58 2.07 -14.08
CA GLU A 51 0.22 2.24 -13.59
C GLU A 51 0.13 1.94 -12.08
N PRO A 52 -0.49 2.82 -11.28
CA PRO A 52 -0.69 2.57 -9.87
C PRO A 52 -1.86 1.63 -9.62
N SER A 53 -1.72 0.83 -8.57
CA SER A 53 -2.84 0.22 -7.87
C SER A 53 -3.42 1.25 -6.92
N ILE A 54 -4.75 1.44 -6.92
CA ILE A 54 -5.41 2.54 -6.20
C ILE A 54 -6.37 2.00 -5.15
N ALA A 55 -6.26 2.50 -3.93
CA ALA A 55 -7.21 2.25 -2.85
C ALA A 55 -7.78 3.59 -2.35
N ASN A 56 -9.04 3.85 -2.70
CA ASN A 56 -9.78 5.03 -2.25
C ASN A 56 -10.68 4.69 -1.06
N PHE A 57 -10.87 5.64 -0.16
CA PHE A 57 -11.70 5.48 1.03
C PHE A 57 -12.15 6.83 1.61
N GLU A 58 -13.17 6.81 2.47
CA GLU A 58 -13.57 8.00 3.22
C GLU A 58 -12.39 8.61 4.01
N PRO A 59 -12.23 9.95 3.99
CA PRO A 59 -11.15 10.63 4.69
C PRO A 59 -11.04 10.22 6.15
N MET A 60 -9.82 9.93 6.59
CA MET A 60 -9.55 9.51 7.96
C MET A 60 -8.20 10.03 8.44
N LYS A 61 -8.09 10.28 9.75
CA LYS A 61 -6.85 10.69 10.40
C LYS A 61 -6.04 9.48 10.83
N VAL A 62 -4.75 9.50 10.53
CA VAL A 62 -3.78 8.46 10.89
C VAL A 62 -2.44 9.05 11.30
N LYS A 63 -1.67 8.31 12.09
CA LYS A 63 -0.27 8.58 12.49
C LYS A 63 0.72 7.66 11.81
N TRP A 64 0.25 6.52 11.32
CA TRP A 64 1.06 5.59 10.56
C TRP A 64 0.21 4.75 9.60
N ILE A 65 0.87 4.23 8.59
CA ILE A 65 0.34 3.24 7.63
C ILE A 65 1.35 2.11 7.54
N LYS A 66 0.87 0.86 7.58
CA LYS A 66 1.68 -0.33 7.32
C LYS A 66 1.18 -1.02 6.07
N ILE A 67 2.08 -1.33 5.16
CA ILE A 67 1.79 -2.04 3.91
C ILE A 67 2.59 -3.35 3.94
N ARG A 68 1.89 -4.47 3.77
CA ARG A 68 2.49 -5.79 3.77
C ARG A 68 2.03 -6.58 2.55
N ASN A 69 2.96 -7.33 1.97
CA ASN A 69 2.59 -8.36 1.00
C ASN A 69 1.60 -9.33 1.68
N ASN A 70 0.51 -9.63 0.98
CA ASN A 70 -0.53 -10.54 1.45
C ASN A 70 -0.62 -11.81 0.59
N ASP A 71 0.30 -11.99 -0.37
CA ASP A 71 0.41 -13.22 -1.14
C ASP A 71 1.28 -14.24 -0.38
N PRO A 72 0.73 -15.38 0.07
CA PRO A 72 1.49 -16.40 0.77
C PRO A 72 2.53 -17.10 -0.12
N ASN A 73 2.41 -16.98 -1.45
CA ASN A 73 3.32 -17.62 -2.40
C ASN A 73 4.49 -16.71 -2.80
N LYS A 74 4.46 -15.42 -2.41
CA LYS A 74 5.56 -14.48 -2.65
C LYS A 74 6.20 -14.08 -1.33
N THR A 75 7.50 -14.30 -1.22
CA THR A 75 8.28 -13.94 -0.02
C THR A 75 9.01 -12.61 -0.19
N SER A 76 9.19 -12.16 -1.42
CA SER A 76 9.73 -10.84 -1.79
C SER A 76 8.69 -10.03 -2.55
N GLY A 77 8.85 -8.72 -2.49
CA GLY A 77 8.02 -7.77 -3.21
C GLY A 77 8.60 -6.36 -3.12
N ALA A 78 8.61 -5.63 -4.23
CA ALA A 78 9.22 -4.31 -4.29
C ALA A 78 8.19 -3.26 -4.70
N LEU A 79 8.04 -2.21 -3.89
CA LEU A 79 7.30 -1.00 -4.30
C LEU A 79 8.29 0.00 -4.85
N SER A 80 7.97 0.60 -6.00
CA SER A 80 8.76 1.69 -6.56
C SER A 80 8.35 3.05 -5.99
N GLU A 81 7.06 3.26 -5.75
CA GLU A 81 6.52 4.52 -5.25
C GLU A 81 5.23 4.32 -4.45
N ILE A 82 5.01 5.19 -3.45
CA ILE A 82 3.81 5.25 -2.62
C ILE A 82 3.35 6.70 -2.57
N ILE A 83 2.12 6.97 -3.02
CA ILE A 83 1.51 8.30 -2.96
C ILE A 83 0.29 8.25 -2.05
N LEU A 84 0.18 9.22 -1.15
CA LEU A 84 -0.93 9.39 -0.22
C LEU A 84 -1.75 10.62 -0.65
N GLN A 85 -3.07 10.47 -0.70
CA GLN A 85 -4.02 11.51 -1.11
C GLN A 85 -4.90 11.96 0.05
#